data_AF-A0A9W9Q915-F1
#
_entry.id   AF-A0A9W9Q915-F1
#
_cell.length_a   1.000
_cell.length_b   1.000
_cell.length_c   1.000
_cell.angle_alpha   90.00
_cell.angle_beta   90.00
_cell.angle_gamma   90.00
#
_symmetry.space_group_name_H-M   'P 1'
#
loop_
_entity.id
_entity.type
_entity.pdbx_description
1 polymer ?
#
loop_
_entity_poly.entity_id
_entity_poly.type
_entity_poly.pdbx_seq_one_letter_code
_entity_poly.pdbx_strand_id
1 'polypeptide(L)'
;MAPKKAKAASKGPKATKTSKAAKGSKATKTTKASKVSKTSKASKTPKATQASTATQSLGEPEEPERLGRYQRKRAITVEFTIPHKKGKLEVESPIEEVDMQDVVVDMKAFEADLDHSYVDELAELRAEHEREFPPPIKPERATWTYNGPLPLNDTSKLPEGWTWDEPDLDKLDIDAQIERCHERIAEQILPFYFEHRLKEYQAAKDIQDEMGSSERGNYSLDVLKRISSLKIIEKDLGARKDEYKQLVNVKALLRAYRSHQLDWNNGLVTYWSRGEQLCQPRPLHWAEFEALNRKHEGSESFWVEGMGSPGPTHLDAAITIQGDDWDLYFYPAGVRLTNARGSAVLQPTPGKVAGYISAKNTPLNAAGDLPIPATGLASVPWWVSLDFEFDTGAGIMTIWQSDVDLLRGAFPLNQVFVPMTTGCTTVTVGDGSQHTFDCILVQVCLLDPASADPSGTRLTPWTYSVAAIKAGQYPAGGRRLDGPWLRNMLYQATQPINGVPLTLSNNKNGLNLTAGHVPAQPTALYA
;
A
#
# COMPACT_ATOMS: atom_id res chain seq x y z
N MET A 1 55.94 -49.81 -41.98
CA MET A 1 54.75 -50.70 -42.05
C MET A 1 53.58 -49.93 -42.66
N ALA A 2 52.56 -50.64 -43.16
CA ALA A 2 51.31 -50.12 -43.78
C ALA A 2 50.18 -51.17 -43.54
N PRO A 3 48.89 -50.98 -43.89
CA PRO A 3 48.13 -49.83 -44.44
C PRO A 3 47.20 -49.20 -43.35
N LYS A 4 45.96 -48.67 -43.48
CA LYS A 4 44.84 -48.44 -44.46
C LYS A 4 44.22 -47.05 -44.09
N LYS A 5 43.68 -46.19 -44.98
CA LYS A 5 42.40 -46.18 -45.76
C LYS A 5 41.12 -46.28 -44.89
N ALA A 6 40.02 -45.54 -45.12
CA ALA A 6 39.56 -44.59 -46.16
C ALA A 6 38.68 -43.48 -45.51
N LYS A 7 38.33 -42.29 -46.05
CA LYS A 7 38.18 -41.66 -47.40
C LYS A 7 36.80 -41.83 -48.08
N ALA A 8 36.27 -40.69 -48.60
CA ALA A 8 35.08 -40.49 -49.47
C ALA A 8 33.70 -40.39 -48.77
N ALA A 9 32.70 -39.62 -49.25
CA ALA A 9 32.69 -38.53 -50.25
C ALA A 9 31.38 -37.69 -50.19
N SER A 10 31.40 -36.51 -50.83
CA SER A 10 30.27 -35.58 -51.02
C SER A 10 29.26 -36.02 -52.10
N LYS A 11 27.99 -35.60 -51.98
CA LYS A 11 27.07 -35.31 -53.11
C LYS A 11 25.75 -34.64 -52.67
N GLY A 12 25.32 -33.58 -53.38
CA GLY A 12 23.89 -33.25 -53.53
C GLY A 12 23.25 -34.11 -54.65
N PRO A 13 22.06 -33.80 -55.22
CA PRO A 13 21.72 -32.44 -55.66
C PRO A 13 20.20 -32.05 -55.79
N LYS A 14 19.97 -30.84 -56.34
CA LYS A 14 18.85 -30.42 -57.24
C LYS A 14 17.39 -30.34 -56.73
N ALA A 15 16.76 -29.22 -57.08
CA ALA A 15 15.31 -29.02 -57.12
C ALA A 15 14.70 -29.43 -58.47
N THR A 16 13.37 -29.59 -58.54
CA THR A 16 12.60 -29.78 -59.78
C THR A 16 11.31 -28.94 -59.77
N LYS A 17 10.91 -28.39 -60.93
CA LYS A 17 9.63 -27.68 -61.14
C LYS A 17 8.62 -28.59 -61.87
N THR A 18 7.33 -28.52 -61.51
CA THR A 18 6.11 -28.55 -62.36
C THR A 18 4.89 -28.65 -61.43
N SER A 19 3.78 -27.90 -61.46
CA SER A 19 3.03 -27.05 -62.42
C SER A 19 1.75 -27.69 -63.00
N LYS A 20 0.65 -26.90 -62.97
CA LYS A 20 -0.63 -26.97 -63.72
C LYS A 20 -1.82 -27.81 -63.20
N ALA A 21 -2.94 -27.09 -63.08
CA ALA A 21 -4.33 -27.44 -63.46
C ALA A 21 -5.12 -28.47 -62.59
N ALA A 22 -6.45 -28.39 -62.46
CA ALA A 22 -7.43 -27.30 -62.69
C ALA A 22 -8.83 -27.70 -62.14
N LYS A 23 -9.78 -26.75 -62.14
CA LYS A 23 -11.19 -26.83 -61.68
C LYS A 23 -11.36 -26.82 -60.15
N GLY A 24 -12.40 -26.21 -59.56
CA GLY A 24 -13.35 -25.26 -60.15
C GLY A 24 -14.81 -25.44 -59.69
N SER A 25 -15.23 -24.66 -58.69
CA SER A 25 -16.63 -24.59 -58.25
C SER A 25 -16.97 -23.18 -57.74
N LYS A 26 -18.04 -22.58 -58.28
CA LYS A 26 -18.62 -21.32 -57.76
C LYS A 26 -19.56 -21.64 -56.61
N ALA A 27 -19.54 -20.83 -55.56
CA ALA A 27 -20.67 -20.67 -54.64
C ALA A 27 -20.79 -19.19 -54.25
N THR A 28 -21.93 -18.56 -54.54
CA THR A 28 -22.16 -17.13 -54.34
C THR A 28 -22.87 -16.88 -53.01
N LYS A 29 -22.40 -15.96 -52.16
CA LYS A 29 -23.24 -15.34 -51.12
C LYS A 29 -22.72 -13.96 -50.64
N THR A 30 -23.28 -12.93 -51.27
CA THR A 30 -23.59 -11.59 -50.73
C THR A 30 -23.07 -11.23 -49.33
N THR A 31 -22.07 -10.36 -49.26
CA THR A 31 -21.84 -9.49 -48.09
C THR A 31 -22.91 -8.40 -48.03
N LYS A 32 -23.81 -8.45 -47.04
CA LYS A 32 -24.70 -7.33 -46.71
C LYS A 32 -23.93 -6.30 -45.89
N ALA A 33 -23.77 -5.08 -46.40
CA ALA A 33 -23.27 -3.96 -45.61
C ALA A 33 -24.37 -3.46 -44.66
N SER A 34 -24.22 -3.71 -43.36
CA SER A 34 -25.09 -3.19 -42.30
C SER A 34 -24.80 -1.71 -42.05
N LYS A 35 -25.61 -0.82 -42.63
CA LYS A 35 -25.67 0.60 -42.22
C LYS A 35 -26.10 0.68 -40.75
N VAL A 36 -25.16 0.96 -39.84
CA VAL A 36 -25.49 1.39 -38.48
C VAL A 36 -25.74 2.89 -38.49
N SER A 37 -27.01 3.28 -38.36
CA SER A 37 -27.44 4.68 -38.34
C SER A 37 -27.14 5.34 -37.00
N LYS A 38 -26.02 6.09 -36.91
CA LYS A 38 -25.76 6.99 -35.78
C LYS A 38 -26.70 8.20 -35.80
N THR A 39 -27.88 8.07 -35.20
CA THR A 39 -28.76 9.21 -34.89
C THR A 39 -28.37 9.85 -33.57
N SER A 40 -27.30 10.64 -33.58
CA SER A 40 -26.89 11.47 -32.43
C SER A 40 -27.94 12.56 -32.16
N LYS A 41 -28.73 12.39 -31.10
CA LYS A 41 -29.80 13.33 -30.73
C LYS A 41 -29.20 14.56 -30.05
N ALA A 42 -28.99 15.63 -30.82
CA ALA A 42 -28.34 16.85 -30.33
C ALA A 42 -29.17 17.56 -29.23
N SER A 43 -28.62 17.66 -28.02
CA SER A 43 -29.07 18.60 -27.00
C SER A 43 -28.68 20.03 -27.42
N LYS A 44 -29.65 20.94 -27.48
CA LYS A 44 -29.43 22.32 -27.93
C LYS A 44 -28.84 23.17 -26.80
N THR A 45 -27.65 23.72 -27.01
CA THR A 45 -27.12 24.83 -26.20
C THR A 45 -27.86 26.12 -26.56
N PRO A 46 -28.47 26.85 -25.60
CA PRO A 46 -28.96 28.21 -25.85
C PRO A 46 -27.79 29.19 -25.98
N LYS A 47 -27.98 30.26 -26.77
CA LYS A 47 -27.01 31.37 -26.85
C LYS A 47 -26.99 32.18 -25.54
N ALA A 48 -25.83 32.70 -25.19
CA ALA A 48 -25.74 33.85 -24.29
C ALA A 48 -26.27 35.13 -24.97
N THR A 49 -26.91 36.01 -24.21
CA THR A 49 -27.18 37.42 -24.55
C THR A 49 -27.17 38.21 -23.23
N GLN A 50 -26.86 39.51 -23.28
CA GLN A 50 -26.34 40.26 -22.14
C GLN A 50 -27.42 40.86 -21.21
N ALA A 51 -27.03 40.97 -19.93
CA ALA A 51 -27.31 42.06 -18.99
C ALA A 51 -28.75 42.58 -18.77
N SER A 52 -29.21 42.43 -17.52
CA SER A 52 -30.03 43.44 -16.83
C SER A 52 -29.76 43.39 -15.32
N THR A 53 -29.46 44.54 -14.71
CA THR A 53 -29.20 44.66 -13.26
C THR A 53 -30.48 44.50 -12.45
N ALA A 54 -30.47 43.63 -11.43
CA ALA A 54 -31.52 43.57 -10.42
C ALA A 54 -30.93 43.14 -9.06
N THR A 55 -31.02 44.01 -8.06
CA THR A 55 -30.57 43.71 -6.69
C THR A 55 -31.68 42.96 -5.94
N GLN A 56 -31.42 41.71 -5.54
CA GLN A 56 -32.25 40.99 -4.58
C GLN A 56 -31.37 40.33 -3.51
N SER A 57 -31.76 40.52 -2.25
CA SER A 57 -31.13 39.89 -1.10
C SER A 57 -31.53 38.41 -1.04
N LEU A 58 -30.58 37.51 -1.25
CA LEU A 58 -30.70 36.11 -0.85
C LEU A 58 -30.30 35.99 0.63
N GLY A 59 -31.08 35.22 1.38
CA GLY A 59 -30.79 34.92 2.78
C GLY A 59 -29.58 33.99 2.95
N GLU A 60 -29.09 33.93 4.19
CA GLU A 60 -28.02 33.01 4.58
C GLU A 60 -28.48 31.55 4.38
N PRO A 61 -27.64 30.66 3.82
CA PRO A 61 -27.96 29.24 3.76
C PRO A 61 -27.84 28.63 5.16
N GLU A 62 -28.87 27.94 5.64
CA GLU A 62 -28.81 27.21 6.92
C GLU A 62 -27.71 26.13 6.86
N GLU A 63 -26.84 26.15 7.87
CA GLU A 63 -25.74 25.20 8.01
C GLU A 63 -26.27 23.85 8.51
N PRO A 64 -25.95 22.71 7.86
CA PRO A 64 -26.49 21.42 8.25
C PRO A 64 -25.80 20.86 9.52
N GLU A 65 -26.32 21.22 10.70
CA GLU A 65 -25.91 20.70 12.02
C GLU A 65 -26.18 19.19 12.22
N ARG A 66 -25.62 18.31 11.38
CA ARG A 66 -25.68 16.84 11.54
C ARG A 66 -24.36 16.11 11.22
N LEU A 67 -23.25 16.65 11.72
CA LEU A 67 -22.07 15.81 12.01
C LEU A 67 -22.14 15.31 13.45
N GLY A 68 -22.31 14.00 13.62
CA GLY A 68 -22.34 13.35 14.93
C GLY A 68 -21.05 13.59 15.73
N ARG A 69 -21.17 13.84 17.04
CA ARG A 69 -20.02 14.07 17.93
C ARG A 69 -19.31 12.76 18.25
N TYR A 70 -18.50 12.25 17.31
CA TYR A 70 -17.60 11.12 17.54
C TYR A 70 -16.77 11.34 18.82
N GLN A 71 -17.02 10.53 19.85
CA GLN A 71 -16.26 10.62 21.09
C GLN A 71 -14.91 9.92 20.94
N ARG A 72 -13.83 10.68 20.92
CA ARG A 72 -12.45 10.16 20.91
C ARG A 72 -12.12 9.48 22.25
N LYS A 73 -12.45 8.18 22.39
CA LYS A 73 -11.99 7.36 23.52
C LYS A 73 -10.51 7.00 23.31
N ARG A 74 -9.66 7.25 24.32
CA ARG A 74 -8.29 6.73 24.39
C ARG A 74 -8.29 5.47 25.23
N ALA A 75 -8.54 4.32 24.60
CA ALA A 75 -8.56 3.01 25.25
C ALA A 75 -7.65 2.05 24.48
N ILE A 76 -6.39 1.98 24.90
CA ILE A 76 -5.35 1.12 24.31
C ILE A 76 -4.54 0.53 25.45
N THR A 77 -4.43 -0.79 25.46
CA THR A 77 -3.68 -1.54 26.48
C THR A 77 -2.50 -2.20 25.78
N VAL A 78 -1.28 -1.75 26.08
CA VAL A 78 -0.07 -2.30 25.47
C VAL A 78 0.63 -3.19 26.49
N GLU A 79 0.50 -4.51 26.32
CA GLU A 79 1.09 -5.48 27.24
C GLU A 79 2.48 -5.92 26.78
N PHE A 80 3.51 -5.26 27.32
CA PHE A 80 4.89 -5.71 27.21
C PHE A 80 5.20 -6.82 28.21
N THR A 81 5.07 -8.07 27.77
CA THR A 81 5.55 -9.23 28.52
C THR A 81 7.08 -9.27 28.51
N ILE A 82 7.73 -8.48 29.38
CA ILE A 82 9.16 -8.68 29.67
C ILE A 82 9.28 -10.04 30.39
N PRO A 83 10.10 -10.99 29.88
CA PRO A 83 10.14 -12.36 30.41
C PRO A 83 10.88 -12.42 31.76
N HIS A 84 10.16 -12.12 32.84
CA HIS A 84 10.64 -12.21 34.22
C HIS A 84 10.98 -13.66 34.62
N LYS A 85 12.22 -14.09 34.33
CA LYS A 85 12.84 -15.18 35.10
C LYS A 85 12.88 -14.77 36.57
N LYS A 86 12.33 -15.60 37.47
CA LYS A 86 12.34 -15.36 38.93
C LYS A 86 13.75 -15.52 39.52
N GLY A 87 14.60 -14.51 39.30
CA GLY A 87 15.86 -14.29 39.99
C GLY A 87 15.88 -12.87 40.54
N LYS A 88 16.31 -12.70 41.80
CA LYS A 88 16.38 -11.39 42.45
C LYS A 88 17.66 -10.67 42.00
N LEU A 89 17.61 -10.02 40.85
CA LEU A 89 18.64 -9.07 40.40
C LEU A 89 18.25 -7.63 40.77
N GLU A 90 19.27 -6.79 40.89
CA GLU A 90 19.14 -5.34 41.03
C GLU A 90 18.77 -4.73 39.66
N VAL A 91 18.02 -3.62 39.66
CA VAL A 91 17.51 -3.00 38.42
C VAL A 91 18.55 -2.05 37.84
N GLU A 92 19.68 -2.63 37.41
CA GLU A 92 20.70 -1.95 36.61
C GLU A 92 20.88 -2.65 35.26
N SER A 93 19.99 -2.31 34.33
CA SER A 93 20.23 -2.45 32.90
C SER A 93 19.36 -1.41 32.18
N PRO A 94 19.94 -0.43 31.46
CA PRO A 94 19.25 0.14 30.32
C PRO A 94 18.85 -1.00 29.35
N ILE A 95 17.85 -0.78 28.52
CA ILE A 95 17.81 -1.51 27.25
C ILE A 95 19.05 -1.03 26.50
N GLU A 96 20.04 -1.91 26.30
CA GLU A 96 21.15 -1.58 25.40
C GLU A 96 20.54 -1.31 24.02
N GLU A 97 20.62 -0.05 23.57
CA GLU A 97 20.18 0.33 22.23
C GLU A 97 21.17 -0.27 21.23
N VAL A 98 20.96 -1.57 20.91
CA VAL A 98 21.48 -2.22 19.70
C VAL A 98 20.76 -1.57 18.52
N ASP A 99 21.17 -0.35 18.22
CA ASP A 99 20.60 0.43 17.13
C ASP A 99 21.02 -0.25 15.82
N MET A 100 20.08 -0.97 15.19
CA MET A 100 20.27 -1.67 13.92
C MET A 100 20.59 -0.70 12.75
N GLN A 101 20.74 0.60 13.04
CA GLN A 101 21.03 1.70 12.14
C GLN A 101 22.52 2.11 12.21
N ASP A 102 23.28 1.63 13.20
CA ASP A 102 24.75 1.82 13.33
C ASP A 102 25.56 0.77 12.53
N VAL A 103 24.91 0.01 11.64
CA VAL A 103 25.60 -0.73 10.58
C VAL A 103 26.23 0.28 9.63
N VAL A 104 27.53 0.54 9.82
CA VAL A 104 28.34 1.34 8.91
C VAL A 104 28.44 0.58 7.58
N VAL A 105 27.53 0.87 6.67
CA VAL A 105 27.54 0.34 5.30
C VAL A 105 28.84 0.78 4.63
N ASP A 106 29.65 -0.17 4.19
CA ASP A 106 30.78 0.14 3.30
C ASP A 106 30.20 0.60 1.96
N MET A 107 30.10 1.91 1.81
CA MET A 107 29.60 2.56 0.61
C MET A 107 30.33 2.14 -0.66
N LYS A 108 31.57 1.66 -0.60
CA LYS A 108 32.30 1.18 -1.78
C LYS A 108 31.92 -0.24 -2.17
N ALA A 109 31.79 -1.12 -1.18
CA ALA A 109 31.27 -2.47 -1.40
C ALA A 109 29.83 -2.40 -1.93
N PHE A 110 29.02 -1.50 -1.37
CA PHE A 110 27.67 -1.23 -1.81
C PHE A 110 27.60 -0.61 -3.22
N GLU A 111 28.38 0.44 -3.52
CA GLU A 111 28.37 1.05 -4.86
C GLU A 111 28.83 0.10 -5.97
N ALA A 112 29.70 -0.87 -5.66
CA ALA A 112 30.12 -1.92 -6.58
C ALA A 112 29.04 -3.00 -6.83
N ASP A 113 27.99 -3.03 -6.01
CA ASP A 113 26.91 -4.03 -6.02
C ASP A 113 25.61 -3.49 -6.65
N LEU A 114 25.53 -2.19 -6.95
CA LEU A 114 24.36 -1.55 -7.59
C LEU A 114 23.99 -2.18 -8.96
N ASP A 115 24.98 -2.67 -9.70
CA ASP A 115 24.80 -3.33 -11.00
C ASP A 115 24.41 -4.83 -10.89
N HIS A 116 24.37 -5.40 -9.68
CA HIS A 116 23.94 -6.79 -9.45
C HIS A 116 22.41 -6.86 -9.26
N SER A 117 21.76 -7.69 -10.08
CA SER A 117 20.34 -8.01 -9.94
C SER A 117 20.15 -9.29 -9.13
N TYR A 118 19.20 -9.26 -8.19
CA TYR A 118 18.82 -10.37 -7.31
C TYR A 118 17.58 -11.14 -7.81
N VAL A 119 17.25 -11.05 -9.10
CA VAL A 119 16.03 -11.67 -9.66
C VAL A 119 16.15 -13.19 -9.69
N ASP A 120 17.31 -13.72 -10.08
CA ASP A 120 17.55 -15.16 -10.16
C ASP A 120 17.69 -15.76 -8.75
N GLU A 121 18.34 -15.05 -7.82
CA GLU A 121 18.46 -15.40 -6.40
C GLU A 121 17.08 -15.42 -5.72
N LEU A 122 16.21 -14.44 -6.00
CA LEU A 122 14.84 -14.46 -5.48
C LEU A 122 13.99 -15.56 -6.13
N ALA A 123 14.23 -15.91 -7.39
CA ALA A 123 13.58 -17.05 -8.02
C ALA A 123 14.02 -18.38 -7.39
N GLU A 124 15.32 -18.54 -7.09
CA GLU A 124 15.85 -19.71 -6.37
C GLU A 124 15.30 -19.79 -4.94
N LEU A 125 15.33 -18.69 -4.17
CA LEU A 125 14.75 -18.63 -2.82
C LEU A 125 13.25 -18.94 -2.79
N ARG A 126 12.49 -18.48 -3.81
CA ARG A 126 11.07 -18.86 -3.96
C ARG A 126 10.92 -20.35 -4.28
N ALA A 127 11.75 -20.90 -5.16
CA ALA A 127 11.76 -22.32 -5.49
C ALA A 127 12.29 -23.21 -4.34
N GLU A 128 13.06 -22.68 -3.39
CA GLU A 128 13.39 -23.32 -2.12
C GLU A 128 12.22 -23.26 -1.15
N HIS A 129 11.59 -22.09 -0.99
CA HIS A 129 10.42 -21.94 -0.15
C HIS A 129 9.25 -22.82 -0.62
N GLU A 130 9.03 -22.98 -1.93
CA GLU A 130 8.02 -23.89 -2.48
C GLU A 130 8.40 -25.37 -2.36
N ARG A 131 9.69 -25.70 -2.18
CA ARG A 131 10.14 -27.07 -1.85
C ARG A 131 9.99 -27.40 -0.36
N GLU A 132 10.20 -26.43 0.53
CA GLU A 132 10.06 -26.59 1.98
C GLU A 132 8.58 -26.49 2.42
N PHE A 133 7.85 -25.53 1.86
CA PHE A 133 6.44 -25.23 2.09
C PHE A 133 5.67 -25.34 0.77
N PRO A 134 5.48 -26.56 0.23
CA PRO A 134 4.70 -26.75 -0.99
C PRO A 134 3.28 -26.18 -0.82
N PRO A 135 2.70 -25.61 -1.89
CA PRO A 135 1.36 -25.04 -1.82
C PRO A 135 0.36 -26.09 -1.31
N PRO A 136 -0.64 -25.70 -0.50
CA PRO A 136 -1.64 -26.64 0.00
C PRO A 136 -2.23 -27.44 -1.16
N ILE A 137 -2.21 -28.78 -1.03
CA ILE A 137 -2.74 -29.66 -2.07
C ILE A 137 -4.21 -29.27 -2.30
N LYS A 138 -4.50 -28.70 -3.48
CA LYS A 138 -5.85 -28.29 -3.84
C LYS A 138 -6.75 -29.53 -3.73
N PRO A 139 -7.83 -29.50 -2.93
CA PRO A 139 -8.69 -30.65 -2.75
C PRO A 139 -9.29 -31.08 -4.09
N GLU A 140 -9.52 -32.37 -4.27
CA GLU A 140 -10.21 -32.87 -5.46
C GLU A 140 -11.60 -32.22 -5.56
N ARG A 141 -12.00 -31.86 -6.79
CA ARG A 141 -13.29 -31.21 -7.06
C ARG A 141 -14.44 -32.09 -6.55
N ALA A 142 -15.05 -31.66 -5.45
CA ALA A 142 -16.15 -32.39 -4.85
C ALA A 142 -17.41 -32.34 -5.72
N THR A 143 -17.95 -33.51 -6.07
CA THR A 143 -19.20 -33.67 -6.80
C THR A 143 -20.36 -33.87 -5.84
N TRP A 144 -21.38 -33.02 -5.90
CA TRP A 144 -22.50 -33.01 -4.98
C TRP A 144 -23.80 -33.41 -5.68
N THR A 145 -24.64 -34.21 -5.03
CA THR A 145 -25.98 -34.58 -5.54
C THR A 145 -27.06 -34.09 -4.60
N TYR A 146 -27.82 -33.07 -5.01
CA TYR A 146 -28.96 -32.56 -4.25
C TYR A 146 -30.28 -33.14 -4.79
N ASN A 147 -31.00 -33.88 -3.95
CA ASN A 147 -32.27 -34.56 -4.30
C ASN A 147 -33.52 -33.79 -3.83
N GLY A 148 -33.36 -32.54 -3.34
CA GLY A 148 -34.47 -31.70 -2.89
C GLY A 148 -35.05 -30.79 -3.98
N PRO A 149 -36.00 -29.91 -3.63
CA PRO A 149 -36.58 -28.97 -4.58
C PRO A 149 -35.58 -27.89 -4.99
N LEU A 150 -35.43 -27.68 -6.30
CA LEU A 150 -34.64 -26.60 -6.89
C LEU A 150 -35.54 -25.38 -7.22
N PRO A 151 -35.00 -24.14 -7.21
CA PRO A 151 -33.62 -23.76 -6.86
C PRO A 151 -33.34 -23.83 -5.35
N LEU A 152 -32.15 -24.31 -5.01
CA LEU A 152 -31.67 -24.40 -3.63
C LEU A 152 -31.14 -23.04 -3.17
N ASN A 153 -32.06 -22.19 -2.69
CA ASN A 153 -31.76 -20.84 -2.17
C ASN A 153 -31.52 -20.80 -0.64
N ASP A 154 -31.67 -21.93 0.04
CA ASP A 154 -31.61 -22.03 1.50
C ASP A 154 -30.28 -22.64 1.96
N THR A 155 -29.43 -21.84 2.60
CA THR A 155 -28.10 -22.27 3.07
C THR A 155 -28.16 -23.34 4.14
N SER A 156 -29.27 -23.49 4.88
CA SER A 156 -29.46 -24.56 5.86
C SER A 156 -29.73 -25.93 5.23
N LYS A 157 -29.96 -25.98 3.90
CA LYS A 157 -30.27 -27.19 3.13
C LYS A 157 -29.18 -27.57 2.12
N LEU A 158 -28.00 -26.96 2.21
CA LEU A 158 -26.82 -27.32 1.42
C LEU A 158 -26.36 -28.77 1.75
N PRO A 159 -25.79 -29.53 0.79
CA PRO A 159 -25.21 -30.83 1.08
C PRO A 159 -24.11 -30.77 2.14
N GLU A 160 -23.99 -31.80 2.96
CA GLU A 160 -22.93 -31.89 3.98
C GLU A 160 -21.54 -31.82 3.32
N GLY A 161 -20.72 -30.86 3.75
CA GLY A 161 -19.40 -30.59 3.17
C GLY A 161 -19.38 -29.62 1.98
N TRP A 162 -20.54 -29.22 1.43
CA TRP A 162 -20.61 -28.19 0.40
C TRP A 162 -20.19 -26.83 0.96
N THR A 163 -19.40 -26.06 0.22
CA THR A 163 -19.02 -24.68 0.57
C THR A 163 -19.03 -23.78 -0.66
N TRP A 164 -19.44 -22.52 -0.46
CA TRP A 164 -19.37 -21.47 -1.47
C TRP A 164 -17.92 -21.01 -1.73
N ASP A 165 -16.94 -21.39 -0.90
CA ASP A 165 -15.56 -20.95 -1.07
C ASP A 165 -14.86 -21.55 -2.31
N GLU A 166 -15.40 -22.64 -2.86
CA GLU A 166 -14.86 -23.39 -4.02
C GLU A 166 -13.34 -23.70 -3.86
N PRO A 167 -12.94 -24.43 -2.79
CA PRO A 167 -11.54 -24.53 -2.35
C PRO A 167 -10.64 -25.35 -3.28
N ASP A 168 -11.20 -26.06 -4.26
CA ASP A 168 -10.45 -26.73 -5.34
C ASP A 168 -9.88 -25.75 -6.36
N LEU A 169 -10.41 -24.52 -6.42
CA LEU A 169 -10.01 -23.49 -7.37
C LEU A 169 -9.01 -22.50 -6.79
N ASP A 170 -8.22 -21.89 -7.66
CA ASP A 170 -7.49 -20.69 -7.29
C ASP A 170 -8.43 -19.49 -7.13
N LYS A 171 -8.20 -18.62 -6.15
CA LYS A 171 -8.97 -17.37 -6.01
C LYS A 171 -8.48 -16.28 -6.98
N LEU A 172 -7.32 -16.48 -7.63
CA LEU A 172 -6.76 -15.59 -8.65
C LEU A 172 -7.03 -16.06 -10.09
N ASP A 173 -7.46 -17.32 -10.29
CA ASP A 173 -7.88 -17.84 -11.60
C ASP A 173 -9.33 -17.42 -11.89
N ILE A 174 -9.47 -16.19 -12.41
CA ILE A 174 -10.78 -15.60 -12.69
C ILE A 174 -11.55 -16.41 -13.74
N ASP A 175 -10.88 -17.10 -14.67
CA ASP A 175 -11.55 -17.87 -15.72
C ASP A 175 -12.16 -19.17 -15.16
N ALA A 176 -11.41 -19.92 -14.34
CA ALA A 176 -11.96 -21.08 -13.65
C ALA A 176 -13.08 -20.70 -12.66
N GLN A 177 -12.97 -19.53 -12.01
CA GLN A 177 -14.01 -19.00 -11.12
C GLN A 177 -15.28 -18.57 -11.88
N ILE A 178 -15.16 -17.98 -13.07
CA ILE A 178 -16.29 -17.67 -13.96
C ILE A 178 -16.98 -18.97 -14.42
N GLU A 179 -16.21 -19.97 -14.85
CA GLU A 179 -16.75 -21.28 -15.24
C GLU A 179 -17.53 -21.92 -14.08
N ARG A 180 -16.96 -21.97 -12.87
CA ARG A 180 -17.63 -22.50 -11.67
C ARG A 180 -18.90 -21.75 -11.30
N CYS A 181 -18.95 -20.43 -11.46
CA CYS A 181 -20.19 -19.67 -11.25
C CYS A 181 -21.27 -20.11 -12.25
N HIS A 182 -20.94 -20.30 -13.53
CA HIS A 182 -21.87 -20.84 -14.53
C HIS A 182 -22.33 -22.27 -14.19
N GLU A 183 -21.44 -23.13 -13.70
CA GLU A 183 -21.81 -24.48 -13.24
C GLU A 183 -22.85 -24.43 -12.11
N ARG A 184 -22.62 -23.63 -11.07
CA ARG A 184 -23.50 -23.52 -9.89
C ARG A 184 -24.87 -22.91 -10.22
N ILE A 185 -24.92 -21.94 -11.13
CA ILE A 185 -26.17 -21.39 -11.67
C ILE A 185 -26.96 -22.47 -12.43
N ALA A 186 -26.28 -23.31 -13.22
CA ALA A 186 -26.91 -24.41 -13.95
C ALA A 186 -27.37 -25.57 -13.04
N GLU A 187 -26.62 -25.87 -11.97
CA GLU A 187 -27.02 -26.78 -10.88
C GLU A 187 -28.20 -26.23 -10.05
N GLN A 188 -28.54 -24.94 -10.19
CA GLN A 188 -29.52 -24.21 -9.39
C GLN A 188 -29.24 -24.23 -7.87
N ILE A 189 -27.96 -24.26 -7.49
CA ILE A 189 -27.50 -24.17 -6.10
C ILE A 189 -27.05 -22.73 -5.81
N LEU A 190 -27.76 -22.04 -4.91
CA LEU A 190 -27.62 -20.61 -4.60
C LEU A 190 -27.46 -19.71 -5.85
N PRO A 191 -28.30 -19.85 -6.90
CA PRO A 191 -28.08 -19.18 -8.19
C PRO A 191 -27.91 -17.67 -8.07
N PHE A 192 -28.70 -16.99 -7.21
CA PHE A 192 -28.58 -15.55 -6.97
C PHE A 192 -27.20 -15.13 -6.42
N TYR A 193 -26.56 -15.94 -5.57
CA TYR A 193 -25.22 -15.66 -5.04
C TYR A 193 -24.16 -15.81 -6.15
N PHE A 194 -24.25 -16.87 -6.95
CA PHE A 194 -23.32 -17.08 -8.06
C PHE A 194 -23.57 -16.13 -9.24
N GLU A 195 -24.79 -15.63 -9.46
CA GLU A 195 -25.08 -14.53 -10.39
C GLU A 195 -24.39 -13.23 -9.96
N HIS A 196 -24.40 -12.91 -8.65
CA HIS A 196 -23.66 -11.75 -8.12
C HIS A 196 -22.15 -11.92 -8.31
N ARG A 197 -21.60 -13.07 -7.87
CA ARG A 197 -20.17 -13.36 -7.93
C ARG A 197 -19.65 -13.50 -9.37
N LEU A 198 -20.44 -14.03 -10.30
CA LEU A 198 -20.16 -14.03 -11.73
C LEU A 198 -20.03 -12.60 -12.27
N LYS A 199 -20.92 -11.69 -11.88
CA LYS A 199 -20.85 -10.28 -12.28
C LYS A 199 -19.60 -9.58 -11.73
N GLU A 200 -19.19 -9.90 -10.51
CA GLU A 200 -17.95 -9.39 -9.90
C GLU A 200 -16.70 -9.91 -10.65
N TYR A 201 -16.62 -11.22 -10.93
CA TYR A 201 -15.52 -11.79 -11.70
C TYR A 201 -15.49 -11.31 -13.15
N GLN A 202 -16.64 -11.18 -13.82
CA GLN A 202 -16.70 -10.65 -15.18
C GLN A 202 -16.22 -9.20 -15.22
N ALA A 203 -16.63 -8.35 -14.27
CA ALA A 203 -16.11 -6.98 -14.17
C ALA A 203 -14.60 -6.95 -13.90
N ALA A 204 -14.10 -7.85 -13.05
CA ALA A 204 -12.66 -7.99 -12.81
C ALA A 204 -11.91 -8.46 -14.07
N LYS A 205 -12.47 -9.39 -14.85
CA LYS A 205 -11.93 -9.83 -16.14
C LYS A 205 -11.94 -8.72 -17.18
N ASP A 206 -13.06 -8.00 -17.34
CA ASP A 206 -13.19 -6.88 -18.28
C ASP A 206 -12.10 -5.82 -18.02
N ILE A 207 -11.76 -5.57 -16.76
CA ILE A 207 -10.65 -4.68 -16.35
C ILE A 207 -9.27 -5.26 -16.74
N GLN A 208 -9.04 -6.58 -16.61
CA GLN A 208 -7.80 -7.21 -17.06
C GLN A 208 -7.66 -7.17 -18.59
N ASP A 209 -8.74 -7.48 -19.31
CA ASP A 209 -8.80 -7.46 -20.78
C ASP A 209 -8.66 -6.02 -21.32
N GLU A 210 -9.22 -4.99 -20.64
CA GLU A 210 -8.98 -3.58 -20.98
C GLU A 210 -7.52 -3.19 -20.75
N MET A 211 -6.93 -3.52 -19.58
CA MET A 211 -5.52 -3.22 -19.31
C MET A 211 -4.59 -3.87 -20.33
N GLY A 212 -4.80 -5.16 -20.63
CA GLY A 212 -4.05 -5.91 -21.64
C GLY A 212 -4.24 -5.36 -23.06
N SER A 213 -5.44 -4.90 -23.41
CA SER A 213 -5.72 -4.22 -24.69
C SER A 213 -5.11 -2.81 -24.78
N SER A 214 -4.81 -2.17 -23.64
CA SER A 214 -4.28 -0.81 -23.59
C SER A 214 -2.77 -0.71 -23.85
N GLU A 215 -2.04 -1.83 -23.80
CA GLU A 215 -0.59 -1.91 -24.01
C GLU A 215 -0.24 -2.94 -25.10
N ARG A 216 0.92 -2.79 -25.75
CA ARG A 216 1.40 -3.73 -26.77
C ARG A 216 2.55 -4.55 -26.22
N GLY A 217 2.32 -5.84 -26.00
CA GLY A 217 3.32 -6.80 -25.51
C GLY A 217 2.65 -7.98 -24.82
N ASN A 218 3.46 -8.93 -24.37
CA ASN A 218 3.01 -10.00 -23.46
C ASN A 218 3.54 -9.65 -22.06
N TYR A 219 2.75 -8.86 -21.31
CA TYR A 219 3.11 -8.39 -19.98
C TYR A 219 2.47 -9.27 -18.89
N SER A 220 3.13 -9.39 -17.74
CA SER A 220 2.49 -9.92 -16.54
C SER A 220 1.33 -9.02 -16.10
N LEU A 221 0.31 -9.61 -15.47
CA LEU A 221 -0.84 -8.85 -14.94
C LEU A 221 -0.38 -7.75 -13.95
N ASP A 222 0.70 -7.98 -13.21
CA ASP A 222 1.24 -7.02 -12.26
C ASP A 222 1.99 -5.87 -12.94
N VAL A 223 2.71 -6.11 -14.05
CA VAL A 223 3.21 -5.02 -14.89
C VAL A 223 2.07 -4.24 -15.55
N LEU A 224 0.97 -4.89 -15.98
CA LEU A 224 -0.20 -4.19 -16.51
C LEU A 224 -0.86 -3.27 -15.46
N LYS A 225 -1.09 -3.79 -14.24
CA LYS A 225 -1.55 -2.98 -13.09
C LYS A 225 -0.61 -1.79 -12.85
N ARG A 226 0.71 -2.02 -12.84
CA ARG A 226 1.70 -0.97 -12.53
C ARG A 226 1.80 0.09 -13.61
N ILE A 227 1.77 -0.29 -14.89
CA ILE A 227 1.66 0.66 -16.01
C ILE A 227 0.36 1.47 -15.90
N SER A 228 -0.76 0.85 -15.50
CA SER A 228 -2.03 1.54 -15.27
C SER A 228 -1.93 2.60 -14.16
N SER A 229 -1.39 2.23 -12.99
CA SER A 229 -1.12 3.17 -11.90
C SER A 229 -0.16 4.30 -12.32
N LEU A 230 0.94 3.98 -13.00
CA LEU A 230 1.91 4.98 -13.46
C LEU A 230 1.30 5.97 -14.47
N LYS A 231 0.34 5.56 -15.33
CA LYS A 231 -0.44 6.51 -16.17
C LYS A 231 -1.28 7.48 -15.34
N ILE A 232 -1.86 7.01 -14.24
CA ILE A 232 -2.68 7.84 -13.34
C ILE A 232 -1.78 8.85 -12.61
N ILE A 233 -0.63 8.41 -12.10
CA ILE A 233 0.38 9.29 -11.48
C ILE A 233 0.93 10.30 -12.51
N GLU A 234 1.25 9.88 -13.74
CA GLU A 234 1.73 10.80 -14.80
C GLU A 234 0.71 11.92 -15.08
N LYS A 235 -0.58 11.57 -15.13
CA LYS A 235 -1.68 12.50 -15.36
C LYS A 235 -1.90 13.45 -14.19
N ASP A 236 -1.83 12.95 -12.94
CA ASP A 236 -1.96 13.75 -11.72
C ASP A 236 -0.80 14.74 -11.58
N LEU A 237 0.44 14.26 -11.66
CA LEU A 237 1.65 15.08 -11.59
C LEU A 237 1.68 16.15 -12.69
N GLY A 238 1.19 15.83 -13.90
CA GLY A 238 1.04 16.78 -15.00
C GLY A 238 -0.11 17.79 -14.85
N ALA A 239 -1.03 17.58 -13.90
CA ALA A 239 -2.13 18.50 -13.58
C ALA A 239 -1.83 19.40 -12.37
N ARG A 240 -1.03 18.92 -11.40
CA ARG A 240 -0.48 19.73 -10.30
C ARG A 240 0.92 20.26 -10.63
N LYS A 241 1.61 20.83 -9.64
CA LYS A 241 2.90 21.52 -9.84
C LYS A 241 4.13 20.60 -9.89
N ASP A 242 3.94 19.28 -9.71
CA ASP A 242 5.02 18.30 -9.50
C ASP A 242 6.11 18.81 -8.54
N GLU A 243 5.72 19.18 -7.31
CA GLU A 243 6.59 19.84 -6.33
C GLU A 243 7.88 19.05 -6.05
N TYR A 244 7.76 17.73 -5.96
CA TYR A 244 8.86 16.80 -5.77
C TYR A 244 9.49 16.29 -7.08
N LYS A 245 9.16 16.87 -8.25
CA LYS A 245 9.78 16.60 -9.55
C LYS A 245 9.81 15.11 -9.95
N GLN A 246 8.75 14.38 -9.64
CA GLN A 246 8.64 12.92 -9.84
C GLN A 246 8.18 12.53 -11.25
N LEU A 247 7.63 13.46 -12.05
CA LEU A 247 7.08 13.17 -13.38
C LEU A 247 8.15 12.61 -14.35
N VAL A 248 9.42 12.96 -14.14
CA VAL A 248 10.55 12.44 -14.93
C VAL A 248 10.87 10.98 -14.60
N ASN A 249 10.76 10.57 -13.33
CA ASN A 249 10.91 9.17 -12.89
C ASN A 249 9.76 8.32 -13.40
N VAL A 250 8.51 8.78 -13.23
CA VAL A 250 7.30 8.09 -13.74
C VAL A 250 7.39 7.86 -15.26
N LYS A 251 7.86 8.86 -16.02
CA LYS A 251 8.09 8.74 -17.47
C LYS A 251 9.24 7.80 -17.82
N ALA A 252 10.22 7.60 -16.95
CA ALA A 252 11.30 6.64 -17.17
C ALA A 252 10.83 5.20 -16.90
N LEU A 253 10.13 4.98 -15.79
CA LEU A 253 9.49 3.71 -15.45
C LEU A 253 8.52 3.22 -16.54
N LEU A 254 7.67 4.12 -17.05
CA LEU A 254 6.78 3.86 -18.18
C LEU A 254 7.49 3.51 -19.49
N ARG A 255 8.79 3.84 -19.65
CA ARG A 255 9.62 3.36 -20.77
C ARG A 255 10.27 2.02 -20.44
N ALA A 256 10.76 1.84 -19.20
CA ALA A 256 11.46 0.62 -18.77
C ALA A 256 10.54 -0.61 -18.84
N TYR A 257 9.33 -0.54 -18.28
CA TYR A 257 8.34 -1.63 -18.38
C TYR A 257 7.94 -1.91 -19.84
N ARG A 258 7.62 -0.86 -20.63
CA ARG A 258 7.21 -1.00 -22.05
C ARG A 258 8.33 -1.46 -23.00
N SER A 259 9.57 -1.47 -22.55
CA SER A 259 10.72 -2.02 -23.29
C SER A 259 11.21 -3.35 -22.73
N HIS A 260 10.51 -3.91 -21.73
CA HIS A 260 10.90 -5.11 -20.99
C HIS A 260 12.31 -5.01 -20.35
N GLN A 261 12.75 -3.78 -20.03
CA GLN A 261 13.96 -3.52 -19.24
C GLN A 261 13.71 -3.62 -17.73
N LEU A 262 12.43 -3.63 -17.32
CA LEU A 262 11.98 -3.76 -15.95
C LEU A 262 10.73 -4.67 -15.91
N ASP A 263 10.63 -5.51 -14.88
CA ASP A 263 9.49 -6.39 -14.60
C ASP A 263 9.20 -6.39 -13.09
N TRP A 264 7.96 -6.70 -12.71
CA TRP A 264 7.49 -6.58 -11.33
C TRP A 264 7.94 -7.76 -10.45
N ASN A 265 9.07 -7.59 -9.77
CA ASN A 265 9.67 -8.61 -8.91
C ASN A 265 9.30 -8.37 -7.43
N ASN A 266 8.12 -8.85 -7.02
CA ASN A 266 7.58 -8.64 -5.67
C ASN A 266 8.57 -9.03 -4.55
N GLY A 267 9.02 -8.04 -3.77
CA GLY A 267 10.06 -8.17 -2.73
C GLY A 267 11.42 -7.55 -3.09
N LEU A 268 11.66 -7.24 -4.37
CA LEU A 268 12.78 -6.42 -4.82
C LEU A 268 12.34 -4.98 -5.11
N VAL A 269 13.29 -4.06 -5.06
CA VAL A 269 13.13 -2.66 -5.44
C VAL A 269 14.15 -2.23 -6.49
N THR A 270 13.85 -1.16 -7.22
CA THR A 270 14.85 -0.37 -7.96
C THR A 270 14.79 1.09 -7.56
N TYR A 271 15.95 1.72 -7.38
CA TYR A 271 16.05 3.15 -7.09
C TYR A 271 16.19 3.94 -8.39
N TRP A 272 15.50 5.07 -8.47
CA TRP A 272 15.52 5.96 -9.63
C TRP A 272 15.72 7.40 -9.18
N SER A 273 16.49 8.18 -9.94
CA SER A 273 16.51 9.63 -9.77
C SER A 273 16.59 10.38 -11.09
N ARG A 274 15.83 11.47 -11.22
CA ARG A 274 15.82 12.39 -12.38
C ARG A 274 15.57 11.70 -13.73
N GLY A 275 14.94 10.53 -13.72
CA GLY A 275 14.65 9.70 -14.88
C GLY A 275 15.70 8.64 -15.22
N GLU A 276 16.73 8.46 -14.38
CA GLU A 276 17.78 7.45 -14.51
C GLU A 276 17.60 6.35 -13.45
N GLN A 277 17.89 5.11 -13.82
CA GLN A 277 17.89 3.95 -12.91
C GLN A 277 19.25 3.88 -12.19
N LEU A 278 19.24 3.76 -10.87
CA LEU A 278 20.45 3.82 -10.03
C LEU A 278 20.94 2.43 -9.58
N CYS A 279 20.12 1.39 -9.72
CA CYS A 279 20.48 0.01 -9.41
C CYS A 279 19.65 -1.01 -10.20
N GLN A 280 20.12 -2.24 -10.29
CA GLN A 280 19.30 -3.38 -10.71
C GLN A 280 18.33 -3.82 -9.59
N PRO A 281 17.29 -4.63 -9.89
CA PRO A 281 16.34 -5.09 -8.88
C PRO A 281 17.03 -5.83 -7.73
N ARG A 282 16.84 -5.34 -6.49
CA ARG A 282 17.56 -5.79 -5.29
C ARG A 282 16.71 -5.68 -4.01
N PRO A 283 17.03 -6.37 -2.90
CA PRO A 283 16.30 -6.24 -1.64
C PRO A 283 16.34 -4.80 -1.07
N LEU A 284 15.26 -4.39 -0.39
CA LEU A 284 15.16 -3.05 0.21
C LEU A 284 15.95 -2.96 1.52
N HIS A 285 17.10 -2.27 1.49
CA HIS A 285 17.87 -1.91 2.68
C HIS A 285 17.79 -0.42 2.99
N TRP A 286 17.23 -0.03 4.14
CA TRP A 286 16.99 1.38 4.47
C TRP A 286 18.26 2.24 4.54
N ALA A 287 19.37 1.70 5.04
CA ALA A 287 20.65 2.41 5.08
C ALA A 287 21.19 2.69 3.66
N GLU A 288 20.98 1.77 2.72
CA GLU A 288 21.34 1.95 1.31
C GLU A 288 20.43 3.01 0.65
N PHE A 289 19.11 2.94 0.89
CA PHE A 289 18.16 3.97 0.43
C PHE A 289 18.57 5.35 0.93
N GLU A 290 18.85 5.53 2.22
CA GLU A 290 19.25 6.84 2.74
C GLU A 290 20.57 7.33 2.14
N ALA A 291 21.52 6.43 1.84
CA ALA A 291 22.78 6.78 1.23
C ALA A 291 22.60 7.24 -0.23
N LEU A 292 21.86 6.47 -1.05
CA LEU A 292 21.51 6.86 -2.41
C LEU A 292 20.66 8.14 -2.44
N ASN A 293 19.66 8.26 -1.56
CA ASN A 293 18.82 9.45 -1.48
C ASN A 293 19.66 10.69 -1.14
N ARG A 294 20.56 10.62 -0.15
CA ARG A 294 21.51 11.71 0.15
C ARG A 294 22.44 12.02 -1.02
N LYS A 295 23.00 11.00 -1.69
CA LYS A 295 23.93 11.14 -2.83
C LYS A 295 23.27 11.79 -4.06
N HIS A 296 21.97 11.60 -4.26
CA HIS A 296 21.22 12.10 -5.42
C HIS A 296 20.25 13.27 -5.08
N GLU A 297 20.45 13.97 -3.95
CA GLU A 297 19.61 15.08 -3.45
C GLU A 297 18.10 14.73 -3.36
N GLY A 298 17.80 13.48 -2.98
CA GLY A 298 16.49 12.82 -3.09
C GLY A 298 15.38 13.33 -2.18
N SER A 299 15.54 14.54 -1.65
CA SER A 299 14.44 15.45 -1.34
C SER A 299 13.59 15.83 -2.56
N GLU A 300 14.14 15.72 -3.76
CA GLU A 300 13.43 15.89 -5.03
C GLU A 300 13.80 14.77 -5.99
N SER A 301 12.86 14.40 -6.86
CA SER A 301 13.07 13.52 -8.01
C SER A 301 13.76 12.21 -7.68
N PHE A 302 13.45 11.61 -6.53
CA PHE A 302 13.93 10.28 -6.12
C PHE A 302 12.75 9.33 -5.89
N TRP A 303 12.87 8.09 -6.36
CA TRP A 303 11.78 7.14 -6.42
C TRP A 303 12.28 5.72 -6.10
N VAL A 304 11.45 4.94 -5.40
CA VAL A 304 11.69 3.52 -5.11
C VAL A 304 10.58 2.70 -5.76
N GLU A 305 10.89 2.08 -6.88
CA GLU A 305 9.98 1.19 -7.60
C GLU A 305 10.03 -0.21 -6.99
N GLY A 306 8.92 -0.96 -7.01
CA GLY A 306 8.79 -2.25 -6.30
C GLY A 306 8.39 -2.12 -4.83
N MET A 307 8.37 -0.90 -4.29
CA MET A 307 7.94 -0.62 -2.92
C MET A 307 6.40 -0.66 -2.80
N GLY A 308 5.87 -1.80 -2.35
CA GLY A 308 4.43 -2.00 -2.11
C GLY A 308 3.78 -2.95 -3.12
N SER A 309 2.55 -2.65 -3.53
CA SER A 309 1.79 -3.43 -4.51
C SER A 309 1.99 -2.92 -5.95
N PRO A 310 1.82 -3.78 -6.98
CA PRO A 310 1.90 -3.36 -8.38
C PRO A 310 0.74 -2.43 -8.78
N GLY A 311 -0.48 -2.75 -8.33
CA GLY A 311 -1.64 -1.88 -8.49
C GLY A 311 -1.72 -0.79 -7.41
N PRO A 312 -2.78 0.04 -7.44
CA PRO A 312 -3.03 1.02 -6.39
C PRO A 312 -2.99 0.38 -5.01
N THR A 313 -2.38 1.06 -4.05
CA THR A 313 -2.48 0.68 -2.64
C THR A 313 -3.93 0.92 -2.17
N HIS A 314 -4.37 0.25 -1.11
CA HIS A 314 -5.65 0.58 -0.50
C HIS A 314 -5.47 1.50 0.71
N LEU A 315 -6.38 2.45 0.90
CA LEU A 315 -6.69 3.02 2.20
C LEU A 315 -8.16 2.69 2.48
N ASP A 316 -8.54 2.55 3.75
CA ASP A 316 -9.90 2.20 4.15
C ASP A 316 -10.37 0.84 3.58
N ALA A 317 -9.47 -0.15 3.42
CA ALA A 317 -9.87 -1.54 3.12
C ALA A 317 -10.47 -2.27 4.35
N ALA A 318 -10.63 -1.58 5.48
CA ALA A 318 -11.51 -2.02 6.54
C ALA A 318 -12.95 -1.90 6.03
N ILE A 319 -13.68 -3.02 6.09
CA ILE A 319 -15.14 -3.02 5.98
C ILE A 319 -15.69 -2.24 7.16
N THR A 320 -15.74 -0.91 7.00
CA THR A 320 -16.26 0.03 7.99
C THR A 320 -17.77 -0.07 7.95
N ILE A 321 -18.30 -1.14 8.56
CA ILE A 321 -19.73 -1.36 8.71
C ILE A 321 -20.29 -0.11 9.39
N GLN A 322 -21.15 0.63 8.68
CA GLN A 322 -21.77 1.85 9.16
C GLN A 322 -22.81 1.53 10.24
N GLY A 323 -22.31 1.28 11.46
CA GLY A 323 -23.04 1.37 12.70
C GLY A 323 -22.54 2.60 13.47
N ASP A 324 -23.47 3.40 14.00
CA ASP A 324 -23.19 4.72 14.55
C ASP A 324 -22.39 4.73 15.87
N ASP A 325 -22.14 3.56 16.47
CA ASP A 325 -21.60 3.38 17.82
C ASP A 325 -20.13 2.88 17.91
N TRP A 326 -19.42 2.68 16.80
CA TRP A 326 -18.06 2.10 16.82
C TRP A 326 -16.98 3.08 17.31
N ASP A 327 -16.26 2.67 18.37
CA ASP A 327 -15.10 3.38 18.90
C ASP A 327 -13.85 3.18 18.03
N LEU A 328 -13.47 4.20 17.26
CA LEU A 328 -12.20 4.21 16.50
C LEU A 328 -11.01 4.36 17.44
N TYR A 329 -10.01 3.48 17.33
CA TYR A 329 -8.82 3.50 18.17
C TYR A 329 -7.82 4.57 17.69
N PHE A 330 -7.65 5.61 18.50
CA PHE A 330 -6.63 6.65 18.28
C PHE A 330 -5.44 6.48 19.23
N TYR A 331 -4.23 6.51 18.68
CA TYR A 331 -2.98 6.35 19.42
C TYR A 331 -1.94 7.42 19.10
N PRO A 332 -1.14 7.86 20.09
CA PRO A 332 -0.01 8.74 19.84
C PRO A 332 1.17 7.94 19.28
N ALA A 333 1.72 8.39 18.16
CA ALA A 333 3.01 7.96 17.66
C ALA A 333 4.00 9.12 17.65
N GLY A 334 5.26 8.83 17.94
CA GLY A 334 6.37 9.74 17.68
C GLY A 334 6.77 9.60 16.21
N VAL A 335 6.93 10.72 15.50
CA VAL A 335 7.30 10.74 14.08
C VAL A 335 8.50 11.67 13.88
N ARG A 336 9.48 11.27 13.07
CA ARG A 336 10.64 12.11 12.68
C ARG A 336 11.08 11.89 11.24
N LEU A 337 11.74 12.89 10.67
CA LEU A 337 12.43 12.74 9.39
C LEU A 337 13.76 12.00 9.59
N THR A 338 14.14 11.17 8.63
CA THR A 338 15.34 10.30 8.69
C THR A 338 16.64 11.08 8.81
N ASN A 339 16.75 12.19 8.08
CA ASN A 339 17.92 13.07 8.09
C ASN A 339 18.09 13.91 9.38
N ALA A 340 17.26 13.71 10.42
CA ALA A 340 17.45 14.33 11.72
C ALA A 340 18.77 13.92 12.42
N ARG A 341 19.41 12.80 12.02
CA ARG A 341 20.74 12.37 12.51
C ARG A 341 21.93 13.17 11.92
N GLY A 342 21.77 14.47 11.68
CA GLY A 342 22.85 15.33 11.20
C GLY A 342 24.01 15.39 12.21
N SER A 343 25.17 14.82 11.87
CA SER A 343 26.27 14.53 12.80
C SER A 343 27.09 15.75 13.26
N ALA A 344 26.44 16.68 13.97
CA ALA A 344 27.12 17.68 14.79
C ALA A 344 27.50 17.07 16.15
N VAL A 345 28.58 16.27 16.17
CA VAL A 345 29.12 15.67 17.40
C VAL A 345 29.83 16.74 18.25
N LEU A 346 29.03 17.55 18.93
CA LEU A 346 29.43 18.22 20.15
C LEU A 346 29.31 17.22 21.30
N GLN A 347 30.39 17.02 22.05
CA GLN A 347 30.42 16.02 23.13
C GLN A 347 29.34 16.33 24.19
N PRO A 348 28.57 15.32 24.64
CA PRO A 348 27.49 15.55 25.59
C PRO A 348 28.03 15.84 27.00
N THR A 349 27.93 17.09 27.43
CA THR A 349 28.01 17.43 28.86
C THR A 349 26.79 16.80 29.57
N PRO A 350 26.95 16.08 30.70
CA PRO A 350 25.82 15.47 31.41
C PRO A 350 24.81 16.51 31.94
N GLY A 351 23.73 16.74 31.20
CA GLY A 351 22.66 17.67 31.55
C GLY A 351 21.45 17.56 30.63
N LYS A 352 20.24 17.54 31.21
CA LYS A 352 18.99 17.45 30.45
C LYS A 352 18.74 18.73 29.66
N VAL A 353 18.42 18.61 28.36
CA VAL A 353 17.13 19.02 27.75
C VAL A 353 16.98 18.23 26.44
N ALA A 354 15.82 17.62 26.22
CA ALA A 354 15.35 17.27 24.89
C ALA A 354 14.25 18.27 24.49
N GLY A 355 14.39 18.90 23.33
CA GLY A 355 13.40 19.85 22.82
C GLY A 355 12.20 19.12 22.21
N TYR A 356 11.08 19.09 22.94
CA TYR A 356 9.81 18.52 22.49
C TYR A 356 8.76 19.63 22.29
N ILE A 357 7.90 19.48 21.26
CA ILE A 357 6.75 20.35 21.01
C ILE A 357 5.51 19.48 20.79
N SER A 358 4.41 19.78 21.48
CA SER A 358 3.15 19.05 21.33
C SER A 358 2.26 19.72 20.29
N ALA A 359 2.02 19.05 19.16
CA ALA A 359 1.09 19.51 18.13
C ALA A 359 -0.35 19.75 18.65
N LYS A 360 -0.70 19.23 19.83
CA LYS A 360 -2.04 19.34 20.44
C LYS A 360 -2.24 20.61 21.26
N ASN A 361 -1.17 21.12 21.89
CA ASN A 361 -1.26 22.06 23.02
C ASN A 361 -0.27 23.23 22.97
N THR A 362 0.52 23.40 21.90
CA THR A 362 1.41 24.56 21.77
C THR A 362 0.66 25.73 21.12
N PRO A 363 0.28 26.79 21.86
CA PRO A 363 -0.29 27.97 21.25
C PRO A 363 0.76 28.65 20.37
N LEU A 364 0.36 28.99 19.15
CA LEU A 364 1.14 29.89 18.31
C LEU A 364 1.22 31.27 18.97
N ASN A 365 2.32 31.98 18.75
CA ASN A 365 2.44 33.39 19.13
C ASN A 365 1.45 34.26 18.32
N ALA A 366 1.35 35.55 18.64
CA ALA A 366 0.44 36.47 17.94
C ALA A 366 0.79 36.74 16.45
N ALA A 367 1.90 36.21 15.94
CA ALA A 367 2.31 36.24 14.53
C ALA A 367 2.09 34.90 13.79
N GLY A 368 1.79 33.81 14.51
CA GLY A 368 1.59 32.47 13.95
C GLY A 368 2.76 31.50 14.14
N ASP A 369 3.85 31.89 14.83
CA ASP A 369 5.02 31.03 15.02
C ASP A 369 4.96 30.21 16.32
N LEU A 370 5.72 29.11 16.35
CA LEU A 370 5.97 28.33 17.56
C LEU A 370 6.99 29.05 18.49
N PRO A 371 6.82 29.01 19.82
CA PRO A 371 7.79 29.61 20.75
C PRO A 371 9.12 28.84 20.74
N ILE A 372 10.20 29.53 20.34
CA ILE A 372 11.54 28.94 20.20
C ILE A 372 12.22 28.79 21.58
N PRO A 373 12.68 27.60 21.99
CA PRO A 373 13.41 27.41 23.24
C PRO A 373 14.84 27.98 23.13
N ALA A 374 15.17 28.97 23.96
CA ALA A 374 16.40 29.76 23.87
C ALA A 374 17.57 29.20 24.70
N THR A 375 18.05 27.99 24.39
CA THR A 375 19.32 27.44 24.92
C THR A 375 20.11 26.68 23.85
N GLY A 376 21.45 26.71 23.96
CA GLY A 376 22.36 26.03 23.04
C GLY A 376 22.35 24.52 23.25
N LEU A 377 21.61 23.81 22.41
CA LEU A 377 21.39 22.37 22.52
C LEU A 377 22.40 21.58 21.66
N ALA A 378 22.97 20.53 22.24
CA ALA A 378 23.54 19.42 21.46
C ALA A 378 22.42 18.74 20.63
N SER A 379 22.77 17.87 19.67
CA SER A 379 21.85 17.29 18.68
C SER A 379 20.61 16.61 19.30
N VAL A 380 19.54 17.38 19.51
CA VAL A 380 18.25 16.86 19.96
C VAL A 380 17.69 16.02 18.82
N PRO A 381 17.31 14.75 19.06
CA PRO A 381 16.54 14.00 18.09
C PRO A 381 15.16 14.66 17.96
N TRP A 382 14.99 15.53 16.96
CA TRP A 382 13.73 16.21 16.68
C TRP A 382 12.70 15.18 16.21
N TRP A 383 11.53 15.19 16.85
CA TRP A 383 10.40 14.35 16.52
C TRP A 383 9.10 14.98 17.08
N VAL A 384 7.95 14.64 16.52
CA VAL A 384 6.65 15.22 16.88
C VAL A 384 5.62 14.14 17.25
N SER A 385 4.76 14.43 18.23
CA SER A 385 3.68 13.51 18.64
C SER A 385 2.43 13.76 17.80
N LEU A 386 2.07 12.80 16.95
CA LEU A 386 0.86 12.81 16.13
C LEU A 386 -0.12 11.74 16.63
N ASP A 387 -1.41 12.06 16.66
CA ASP A 387 -2.44 11.02 16.79
C ASP A 387 -2.66 10.35 15.42
N PHE A 388 -2.59 9.03 15.41
CA PHE A 388 -3.00 8.15 14.32
C PHE A 388 -4.25 7.36 14.70
N GLU A 389 -5.07 7.10 13.70
CA GLU A 389 -6.17 6.15 13.71
C GLU A 389 -5.61 4.79 13.27
N PHE A 390 -5.91 3.74 14.03
CA PHE A 390 -5.55 2.37 13.67
C PHE A 390 -6.53 1.84 12.61
N ASP A 391 -6.05 1.61 11.39
CA ASP A 391 -6.84 1.01 10.30
C ASP A 391 -6.16 -0.26 9.76
N THR A 392 -6.81 -1.41 9.99
CA THR A 392 -6.40 -2.71 9.47
C THR A 392 -6.35 -2.75 7.93
N GLY A 393 -7.16 -1.91 7.27
CA GLY A 393 -7.22 -1.75 5.82
C GLY A 393 -6.25 -0.74 5.21
N ALA A 394 -5.57 0.07 6.02
CA ALA A 394 -4.64 1.08 5.50
C ALA A 394 -3.37 0.38 4.99
N GLY A 395 -3.18 0.34 3.68
CA GLY A 395 -2.00 -0.23 3.03
C GLY A 395 -0.76 0.69 3.08
N ILE A 396 -0.94 1.96 3.40
CA ILE A 396 0.12 2.96 3.58
C ILE A 396 -0.23 3.90 4.74
N MET A 397 0.79 4.46 5.41
CA MET A 397 0.57 5.48 6.45
C MET A 397 0.18 6.81 5.79
N THR A 398 -0.68 7.61 6.42
CA THR A 398 -1.00 8.97 5.94
C THR A 398 -0.70 10.06 6.96
N ILE A 399 -0.06 11.13 6.49
CA ILE A 399 0.17 12.39 7.21
C ILE A 399 -0.29 13.55 6.35
N TRP A 400 -0.40 14.75 6.91
CA TRP A 400 -0.80 15.96 6.19
C TRP A 400 0.41 16.84 5.86
N GLN A 401 0.31 17.71 4.86
CA GLN A 401 1.39 18.63 4.50
C GLN A 401 1.82 19.50 5.71
N SER A 402 0.86 19.95 6.54
CA SER A 402 1.18 20.64 7.80
C SER A 402 1.97 19.80 8.80
N ASP A 403 1.84 18.47 8.77
CA ASP A 403 2.65 17.59 9.61
C ASP A 403 4.08 17.50 9.07
N VAL A 404 4.25 17.47 7.74
CA VAL A 404 5.56 17.53 7.05
C VAL A 404 6.25 18.87 7.32
N ASP A 405 5.51 19.97 7.34
CA ASP A 405 6.04 21.32 7.62
C ASP A 405 6.39 21.49 9.12
N LEU A 406 5.61 20.89 10.02
CA LEU A 406 5.98 20.77 11.44
C LEU A 406 7.24 19.89 11.63
N LEU A 407 7.34 18.78 10.89
CA LEU A 407 8.48 17.87 10.88
C LEU A 407 9.77 18.52 10.33
N ARG A 408 9.65 19.34 9.28
CA ARG A 408 10.73 20.21 8.74
C ARG A 408 11.28 21.16 9.82
N GLY A 409 10.41 21.62 10.72
CA GLY A 409 10.73 22.35 11.95
C GLY A 409 10.78 23.86 11.78
N ALA A 410 10.25 24.60 12.76
CA ALA A 410 10.30 26.07 12.81
C ALA A 410 11.63 26.61 13.38
N PHE A 411 12.77 26.01 13.01
CA PHE A 411 14.06 26.30 13.63
C PHE A 411 14.77 27.51 12.98
N PRO A 412 15.24 28.51 13.76
CA PRO A 412 16.01 29.65 13.26
C PRO A 412 17.49 29.31 12.98
N LEU A 413 17.83 28.03 12.79
CA LEU A 413 19.21 27.50 12.83
C LEU A 413 19.79 27.18 11.43
N ASN A 414 19.16 27.67 10.36
CA ASN A 414 19.53 27.41 8.95
C ASN A 414 19.54 25.92 8.52
N GLN A 415 19.11 25.00 9.38
CA GLN A 415 18.96 23.58 9.08
C GLN A 415 17.48 23.24 8.90
N VAL A 416 17.05 23.15 7.64
CA VAL A 416 15.72 22.62 7.28
C VAL A 416 15.86 21.12 7.08
N PHE A 417 15.12 20.31 7.85
CA PHE A 417 15.08 18.87 7.64
C PHE A 417 14.27 18.56 6.37
N VAL A 418 14.96 18.36 5.25
CA VAL A 418 14.28 18.10 3.96
C VAL A 418 13.84 16.63 3.90
N PRO A 419 12.55 16.31 3.72
CA PRO A 419 12.10 14.92 3.77
C PRO A 419 12.65 14.10 2.60
N MET A 420 13.10 12.88 2.85
CA MET A 420 13.55 11.96 1.79
C MET A 420 12.35 11.42 1.02
N THR A 421 12.25 11.70 -0.28
CA THR A 421 11.17 11.19 -1.13
C THR A 421 11.38 9.73 -1.51
N THR A 422 10.30 8.95 -1.51
CA THR A 422 10.26 7.58 -2.04
C THR A 422 9.51 7.46 -3.36
N GLY A 423 8.92 8.56 -3.85
CA GLY A 423 8.18 8.64 -5.11
C GLY A 423 6.75 9.13 -4.88
N CYS A 424 5.81 8.59 -5.65
CA CYS A 424 4.38 8.77 -5.45
C CYS A 424 3.67 7.41 -5.48
N THR A 425 2.51 7.30 -4.83
CA THR A 425 1.63 6.14 -4.98
C THR A 425 0.22 6.55 -5.41
N THR A 426 -0.48 5.67 -6.12
CA THR A 426 -1.93 5.76 -6.30
C THR A 426 -2.61 4.91 -5.24
N VAL A 427 -3.69 5.43 -4.66
CA VAL A 427 -4.50 4.77 -3.65
C VAL A 427 -5.94 4.69 -4.10
N THR A 428 -6.55 3.52 -3.98
CA THR A 428 -8.02 3.38 -4.00
C THR A 428 -8.55 3.52 -2.57
N VAL A 429 -9.50 4.43 -2.35
CA VAL A 429 -10.20 4.61 -1.06
C VAL A 429 -11.54 3.87 -1.05
N GLY A 430 -12.22 3.83 0.11
CA GLY A 430 -13.43 3.01 0.32
C GLY A 430 -14.64 3.28 -0.59
N ASP A 431 -14.72 4.41 -1.28
CA ASP A 431 -15.76 4.69 -2.29
C ASP A 431 -15.40 4.23 -3.72
N GLY A 432 -14.22 3.63 -3.89
CA GLY A 432 -13.69 3.17 -5.18
C GLY A 432 -12.98 4.26 -6.00
N SER A 433 -12.98 5.52 -5.56
CA SER A 433 -12.20 6.57 -6.21
C SER A 433 -10.69 6.40 -5.98
N GLN A 434 -9.89 6.97 -6.88
CA GLN A 434 -8.43 6.86 -6.85
C GLN A 434 -7.76 8.22 -6.69
N HIS A 435 -6.86 8.31 -5.72
CA HIS A 435 -6.06 9.49 -5.40
C HIS A 435 -4.58 9.20 -5.60
N THR A 436 -3.80 10.21 -6.01
CA THR A 436 -2.34 10.13 -6.03
C THR A 436 -1.77 10.96 -4.89
N PHE A 437 -0.79 10.41 -4.18
CA PHE A 437 -0.09 11.09 -3.08
C PHE A 437 1.42 11.04 -3.29
N ASP A 438 2.11 12.09 -2.88
CA ASP A 438 3.58 12.05 -2.71
C ASP A 438 3.93 11.19 -1.50
N CYS A 439 5.03 10.46 -1.59
CA CYS A 439 5.49 9.57 -0.53
C CYS A 439 6.87 9.99 -0.02
N ILE A 440 7.00 10.04 1.31
CA ILE A 440 8.27 10.30 1.99
C ILE A 440 8.60 9.20 2.99
N LEU A 441 9.89 8.98 3.23
CA LEU A 441 10.36 8.13 4.31
C LEU A 441 10.40 8.91 5.62
N VAL A 442 9.77 8.36 6.65
CA VAL A 442 9.85 8.83 8.02
C VAL A 442 10.24 7.68 8.96
N GLN A 443 10.71 8.02 10.15
CA GLN A 443 10.79 7.06 11.25
C GLN A 443 9.64 7.28 12.23
N VAL A 444 9.06 6.19 12.73
CA VAL A 444 7.94 6.19 13.67
C VAL A 444 8.18 5.27 14.86
N CYS A 445 7.58 5.59 16.00
CA CYS A 445 7.50 4.73 17.17
C CYS A 445 6.17 4.91 17.90
N LEU A 446 5.68 3.85 18.55
CA LEU A 446 4.51 3.92 19.43
C LEU A 446 4.88 4.68 20.71
N LEU A 447 4.00 5.57 21.17
CA LEU A 447 4.13 6.26 22.45
C LEU A 447 3.07 5.76 23.44
N ASP A 448 3.43 5.81 24.72
CA ASP A 448 2.53 5.54 25.83
C ASP A 448 1.45 6.64 25.98
N PRO A 449 0.16 6.33 25.76
CA PRO A 449 -0.92 7.30 25.87
C PRO A 449 -1.23 7.71 27.32
N ALA A 450 -0.71 7.00 28.33
CA ALA A 450 -0.86 7.29 29.74
C ALA A 450 0.36 8.02 30.35
N SER A 451 1.43 8.24 29.57
CA SER A 451 2.64 8.91 30.05
C SER A 451 2.36 10.35 30.47
N ALA A 452 2.83 10.71 31.67
CA ALA A 452 2.77 12.08 32.18
C ALA A 452 3.85 13.01 31.57
N ASP A 453 4.86 12.45 30.92
CA ASP A 453 5.74 13.22 30.05
C ASP A 453 4.98 13.51 28.75
N PRO A 454 4.77 14.77 28.33
CA PRO A 454 4.17 15.06 27.04
C PRO A 454 5.02 14.52 25.87
N SER A 455 6.33 14.31 26.06
CA SER A 455 7.21 13.60 25.12
C SER A 455 6.92 12.10 25.01
N GLY A 456 6.16 11.52 25.95
CA GLY A 456 5.66 10.15 25.87
C GLY A 456 6.73 9.09 26.09
N THR A 457 6.40 8.08 26.90
CA THR A 457 7.25 6.90 27.02
C THR A 457 7.31 6.19 25.66
N ARG A 458 8.48 6.08 25.02
CA ARG A 458 8.65 5.24 23.81
C ARG A 458 8.31 3.80 24.16
N LEU A 459 7.32 3.22 23.48
CA LEU A 459 6.90 1.83 23.65
C LEU A 459 7.52 0.90 22.61
N THR A 460 7.95 1.41 21.46
CA THR A 460 8.71 0.64 20.46
C THR A 460 10.03 1.33 20.10
N PRO A 461 10.99 0.58 19.50
CA PRO A 461 12.06 1.17 18.72
C PRO A 461 11.52 2.09 17.60
N TRP A 462 12.41 2.92 17.04
CA TRP A 462 12.15 3.66 15.82
C TRP A 462 12.19 2.70 14.61
N THR A 463 11.05 2.49 13.96
CA THR A 463 10.99 1.79 12.67
C THR A 463 10.90 2.80 11.52
N TYR A 464 11.23 2.36 10.31
CA TYR A 464 10.97 3.11 9.08
C TYR A 464 9.53 2.87 8.61
N SER A 465 8.85 3.93 8.16
CA SER A 465 7.51 3.88 7.58
C SER A 465 7.41 4.87 6.42
N VAL A 466 6.68 4.50 5.37
CA VAL A 466 6.46 5.37 4.21
C VAL A 466 5.11 6.07 4.40
N ALA A 467 5.15 7.40 4.38
CA ALA A 467 3.99 8.25 4.60
C ALA A 467 3.53 8.87 3.28
N ALA A 468 2.28 8.61 2.90
CA ALA A 468 1.57 9.37 1.88
C ALA A 468 1.15 10.75 2.44
N ILE A 469 1.50 11.81 1.72
CA ILE A 469 1.25 13.20 2.11
C ILE A 469 -0.11 13.65 1.57
N LYS A 470 -1.06 13.92 2.48
CA LYS A 470 -2.36 14.54 2.18
C LYS A 470 -2.18 16.06 2.10
N ALA A 471 -2.61 16.66 1.01
CA ALA A 471 -2.45 18.08 0.77
C ALA A 471 -3.20 18.96 1.80
N GLY A 472 -2.61 20.09 2.15
CA GLY A 472 -3.20 21.08 3.07
C GLY A 472 -2.91 20.83 4.55
N GLN A 473 -3.65 21.56 5.40
CA GLN A 473 -3.52 21.46 6.86
C GLN A 473 -4.37 20.32 7.42
N TYR A 474 -3.88 19.66 8.48
CA TYR A 474 -4.65 18.70 9.26
C TYR A 474 -5.93 19.35 9.83
N PRO A 475 -7.13 18.95 9.36
CA PRO A 475 -8.36 19.63 9.73
C PRO A 475 -8.86 19.20 11.12
N ALA A 476 -9.74 20.01 11.72
CA ALA A 476 -10.49 19.58 12.90
C ALA A 476 -11.33 18.32 12.57
N GLY A 477 -11.18 17.27 13.37
CA GLY A 477 -11.77 15.94 13.07
C GLY A 477 -11.05 15.15 11.98
N GLY A 478 -9.97 15.65 11.40
CA GLY A 478 -9.14 14.96 10.43
C GLY A 478 -8.54 13.66 10.96
N ARG A 479 -8.29 12.74 10.02
CA ARG A 479 -7.71 11.41 10.27
C ARG A 479 -6.30 11.31 9.67
N ARG A 480 -5.40 10.66 10.39
CA ARG A 480 -4.14 10.07 9.91
C ARG A 480 -4.28 8.57 10.07
N LEU A 481 -4.13 7.81 9.01
CA LEU A 481 -4.18 6.34 9.05
C LEU A 481 -2.78 5.82 9.31
N ASP A 482 -2.62 4.88 10.24
CA ASP A 482 -1.31 4.35 10.62
C ASP A 482 -0.66 3.50 9.52
N GLY A 483 -1.45 2.73 8.78
CA GLY A 483 -0.92 1.88 7.73
C GLY A 483 -0.26 0.60 8.27
N PRO A 484 0.68 0.00 7.51
CA PRO A 484 1.18 -1.34 7.85
C PRO A 484 2.19 -1.38 9.00
N TRP A 485 2.81 -0.27 9.41
CA TRP A 485 3.98 -0.34 10.29
C TRP A 485 3.68 -0.95 11.66
N LEU A 486 2.52 -0.65 12.28
CA LEU A 486 2.18 -1.16 13.60
C LEU A 486 1.96 -2.69 13.57
N ARG A 487 1.30 -3.20 12.52
CA ARG A 487 1.04 -4.64 12.33
C ARG A 487 2.26 -5.41 11.80
N ASN A 488 3.23 -4.71 11.22
CA ASN A 488 4.55 -5.27 10.89
C ASN A 488 5.48 -5.34 12.12
N MET A 489 5.21 -4.59 13.20
CA MET A 489 6.04 -4.57 14.42
C MET A 489 5.47 -5.38 15.59
N LEU A 490 4.14 -5.37 15.77
CA LEU A 490 3.47 -5.88 16.96
C LEU A 490 2.35 -6.85 16.58
N TYR A 491 2.16 -7.87 17.41
CA TYR A 491 0.95 -8.67 17.40
C TYR A 491 -0.21 -7.84 17.94
N GLN A 492 -1.38 -7.98 17.33
CA GLN A 492 -2.56 -7.14 17.59
C GLN A 492 -3.77 -8.02 17.92
N ALA A 493 -4.56 -7.61 18.91
CA ALA A 493 -5.89 -8.15 19.16
C ALA A 493 -6.90 -7.00 19.29
N THR A 494 -7.85 -6.96 18.36
CA THR A 494 -9.07 -6.15 18.41
C THR A 494 -10.26 -7.07 18.66
N GLN A 495 -11.09 -6.75 19.65
CA GLN A 495 -12.38 -7.41 19.81
C GLN A 495 -13.47 -6.49 19.25
N PRO A 496 -14.36 -6.94 18.35
CA PRO A 496 -15.43 -6.12 17.78
C PRO A 496 -16.60 -5.96 18.77
N ILE A 497 -16.30 -5.42 19.95
CA ILE A 497 -17.24 -5.14 21.04
C ILE A 497 -16.89 -3.76 21.60
N ASN A 498 -17.87 -2.85 21.59
CA ASN A 498 -17.68 -1.44 21.98
C ASN A 498 -17.03 -1.31 23.37
N GLY A 499 -16.01 -0.45 23.47
CA GLY A 499 -15.27 -0.18 24.71
C GLY A 499 -14.14 -1.16 25.06
N VAL A 500 -13.94 -2.27 24.34
CA VAL A 500 -12.73 -3.10 24.52
C VAL A 500 -11.52 -2.39 23.89
N PRO A 501 -10.40 -2.21 24.61
CA PRO A 501 -9.23 -1.50 24.06
C PRO A 501 -8.51 -2.30 22.96
N LEU A 502 -7.88 -1.58 22.03
CA LEU A 502 -6.89 -2.17 21.12
C LEU A 502 -5.76 -2.75 21.97
N THR A 503 -5.56 -4.06 21.87
CA THR A 503 -4.51 -4.77 22.62
C THR A 503 -3.32 -5.01 21.70
N LEU A 504 -2.14 -4.58 22.14
CA LEU A 504 -0.89 -4.67 21.38
C LEU A 504 0.17 -5.38 22.21
N SER A 505 0.92 -6.30 21.60
CA SER A 505 2.05 -6.97 22.26
C SER A 505 3.17 -7.31 21.28
N ASN A 506 4.41 -7.37 21.79
CA ASN A 506 5.59 -7.76 21.00
C ASN A 506 5.68 -9.29 20.76
N ASN A 507 4.76 -10.09 21.31
CA ASN A 507 4.76 -11.54 21.15
C ASN A 507 3.32 -12.10 21.19
N LYS A 508 3.07 -13.22 20.50
CA LYS A 508 1.74 -13.85 20.42
C LYS A 508 1.18 -14.28 21.78
N ASN A 509 2.02 -14.64 22.76
CA ASN A 509 1.56 -15.09 24.06
C ASN A 509 1.05 -13.93 24.94
N GLY A 510 1.55 -12.71 24.73
CA GLY A 510 1.05 -11.48 25.34
C GLY A 510 -0.31 -11.02 24.79
N LEU A 511 -0.86 -11.71 23.77
CA LEU A 511 -2.27 -11.58 23.37
C LEU A 511 -3.19 -12.62 24.03
N ASN A 512 -2.71 -13.42 24.99
CA ASN A 512 -3.60 -14.23 25.83
C ASN A 512 -4.37 -13.33 26.80
N LEU A 513 -5.42 -12.69 26.30
CA LEU A 513 -6.51 -12.11 27.07
C LEU A 513 -7.12 -13.22 27.94
N THR A 514 -6.58 -13.40 29.14
CA THR A 514 -7.02 -14.47 30.04
C THR A 514 -8.53 -14.35 30.30
N ALA A 515 -9.25 -15.47 30.15
CA ALA A 515 -10.70 -15.46 29.97
C ALA A 515 -11.54 -14.88 31.14
N GLY A 516 -10.90 -14.47 32.24
CA GLY A 516 -11.53 -13.72 33.33
C GLY A 516 -11.72 -12.22 33.07
N HIS A 517 -11.16 -11.65 31.99
CA HIS A 517 -11.31 -10.23 31.62
C HIS A 517 -12.31 -9.95 30.49
N VAL A 518 -13.04 -10.98 30.01
CA VAL A 518 -14.27 -10.72 29.25
C VAL A 518 -15.30 -10.15 30.24
N PRO A 519 -15.76 -8.89 30.12
CA PRO A 519 -16.80 -8.38 30.98
C PRO A 519 -18.06 -9.24 30.80
N ALA A 520 -18.73 -9.58 31.90
CA ALA A 520 -19.91 -10.43 31.86
C ALA A 520 -20.94 -9.87 30.87
N GLN A 521 -21.26 -10.66 29.84
CA GLN A 521 -22.18 -10.27 28.76
C GLN A 521 -23.46 -9.68 29.36
N PRO A 522 -23.82 -8.41 29.07
CA PRO A 522 -24.97 -7.76 29.66
C PRO A 522 -26.23 -8.53 29.26
N THR A 523 -26.81 -9.25 30.21
CA THR A 523 -27.77 -10.33 29.94
C THR A 523 -29.19 -9.81 29.71
N ALA A 524 -29.33 -8.66 29.03
CA ALA A 524 -30.57 -7.92 28.87
C ALA A 524 -30.65 -7.20 27.51
N LEU A 525 -31.88 -7.04 27.02
CA LEU A 525 -32.28 -6.24 25.84
C LEU A 525 -31.94 -6.80 24.45
N TYR A 526 -32.24 -8.09 24.23
CA TYR A 526 -32.94 -8.52 23.01
C TYR A 526 -34.10 -9.43 23.39
N ALA A 527 -35.31 -8.86 23.40
CA ALA A 527 -36.61 -9.51 23.64
C ALA A 527 -37.71 -8.67 22.98
#